data_AF-A0AAJ6HPB3-F1
#
_entry.id   AF-A0AAJ6HPB3-F1
#
_cell.length_a   1.000
_cell.length_b   1.000
_cell.length_c   1.000
_cell.angle_alpha   90.00
_cell.angle_beta   90.00
_cell.angle_gamma   90.00
#
_symmetry.space_group_name_H-M   'P 1'
#
loop_
_entity.id
_entity.type
_entity.pdbx_description
1 polymer ?
#
loop_
_entity_poly.entity_id
_entity_poly.type
_entity_poly.pdbx_seq_one_letter_code
_entity_poly.pdbx_strand_id
1 'polypeptide(L)'
;MEKAAYDLLPTLLKDVPSDGTPGAGWVVLHRGADTGAYLLAYTWVWDNALEIRVAVAGQPALECPDLDPAHFVALRRPAVGCVWELAVLEHERAGWVRHMLAPASPDLTGYLNDTRAEGPVGR
;
A
#
# COMPACT_ATOMS: atom_id res chain seq x y z
N MET A 1 -16.89 0.98 -2.13
CA MET A 1 -15.53 0.78 -1.59
C MET A 1 -14.48 1.45 -2.45
N GLU A 2 -14.27 1.07 -3.72
CA GLU A 2 -13.18 1.63 -4.55
C GLU A 2 -13.17 3.17 -4.64
N LYS A 3 -14.30 3.79 -5.00
CA LYS A 3 -14.42 5.25 -4.97
C LYS A 3 -14.05 5.85 -3.61
N ALA A 4 -14.59 5.27 -2.52
CA ALA A 4 -14.32 5.75 -1.17
C ALA A 4 -12.84 5.59 -0.77
N ALA A 5 -12.17 4.54 -1.26
CA ALA A 5 -10.73 4.35 -1.08
C ALA A 5 -9.95 5.45 -1.80
N TYR A 6 -10.26 5.74 -3.07
CA TYR A 6 -9.64 6.83 -3.82
C TYR A 6 -9.88 8.20 -3.18
N ASP A 7 -11.11 8.47 -2.72
CA ASP A 7 -11.45 9.72 -2.04
C ASP A 7 -10.65 9.89 -0.72
N LEU A 8 -10.31 8.79 -0.03
CA LEU A 8 -9.57 8.81 1.22
C LEU A 8 -8.05 8.95 1.05
N LEU A 9 -7.48 8.44 -0.04
CA LEU A 9 -6.02 8.40 -0.26
C LEU A 9 -5.29 9.73 -0.02
N PRO A 10 -5.77 10.90 -0.51
CA PRO A 10 -5.13 12.18 -0.23
C PRO A 10 -5.02 12.48 1.27
N THR A 11 -6.02 12.07 2.06
CA THR A 11 -6.01 12.27 3.52
C THR A 11 -5.02 11.35 4.22
N LEU A 12 -4.85 10.11 3.73
CA LEU A 12 -3.86 9.18 4.28
C LEU A 12 -2.43 9.62 4.00
N LEU A 13 -2.19 10.23 2.83
CA LEU A 13 -0.86 10.56 2.34
C LEU A 13 -0.43 12.01 2.63
N LYS A 14 -1.33 12.88 3.09
CA LYS A 14 -1.06 14.32 3.29
C LYS A 14 0.13 14.64 4.22
N ASP A 15 0.42 13.74 5.16
CA ASP A 15 1.43 13.94 6.20
C ASP A 15 2.71 13.13 5.94
N VAL A 16 2.87 12.52 4.75
CA VAL A 16 4.10 11.81 4.37
C VAL A 16 5.22 12.86 4.19
N PRO A 17 6.26 12.86 5.03
CA PRO A 17 7.33 13.85 4.93
C PRO A 17 8.15 13.62 3.65
N SER A 18 8.59 14.71 3.02
CA SER A 18 9.63 14.61 2.00
C SER A 18 10.99 14.55 2.68
N ASP A 19 11.75 13.50 2.41
CA ASP A 19 13.11 13.26 2.92
C ASP A 19 14.18 13.28 1.80
N GLY A 20 13.78 13.63 0.58
CA GLY A 20 14.62 13.61 -0.62
C GLY A 20 14.44 12.37 -1.50
N THR A 21 13.81 11.31 -0.99
CA THR A 21 13.44 10.14 -1.79
C THR A 21 12.36 10.52 -2.81
N PRO A 22 12.45 10.07 -4.08
CA PRO A 22 11.40 10.32 -5.06
C PRO A 22 10.05 9.81 -4.58
N GLY A 23 9.03 10.68 -4.63
CA GLY A 23 7.68 10.39 -4.16
C GLY A 23 7.01 9.28 -4.97
N ALA A 24 7.18 8.05 -4.53
CA ALA A 24 6.71 6.86 -5.21
C ALA A 24 6.32 5.77 -4.20
N GLY A 25 5.47 4.85 -4.65
CA GLY A 25 4.95 3.77 -3.83
C GLY A 25 3.74 3.13 -4.50
N TRP A 26 2.98 2.35 -3.73
CA TRP A 26 1.83 1.63 -4.25
C TRP A 26 0.71 1.57 -3.22
N VAL A 27 -0.47 1.19 -3.69
CA VAL A 27 -1.66 1.03 -2.88
C VAL A 27 -2.23 -0.36 -3.07
N VAL A 28 -2.56 -1.02 -1.96
CA VAL A 28 -3.33 -2.27 -1.97
C VAL A 28 -4.74 -1.97 -1.46
N LEU A 29 -5.72 -2.15 -2.33
CA LEU A 29 -7.12 -2.19 -1.95
C LEU A 29 -7.59 -3.64 -2.06
N HIS A 30 -8.02 -4.24 -0.96
CA HIS A 30 -8.58 -5.59 -1.01
C HIS A 30 -9.80 -5.74 -0.10
N ARG A 31 -10.74 -6.57 -0.56
CA ARG A 31 -11.91 -6.98 0.20
C ARG A 31 -11.61 -8.31 0.88
N GLY A 32 -11.95 -8.41 2.16
CA GLY A 32 -11.91 -9.69 2.87
C GLY A 32 -12.95 -10.67 2.33
N ALA A 33 -12.88 -11.92 2.78
CA ALA A 33 -13.95 -12.90 2.56
C ALA A 33 -15.24 -12.55 3.34
N ASP A 34 -15.13 -11.62 4.29
CA ASP A 34 -16.20 -11.07 5.13
C ASP A 34 -16.68 -9.70 4.61
N THR A 35 -17.24 -8.88 5.50
CA THR A 35 -17.63 -7.49 5.22
C THR A 35 -16.45 -6.53 5.17
N GLY A 36 -15.25 -6.99 5.54
CA GLY A 36 -14.06 -6.17 5.71
C GLY A 36 -13.46 -5.67 4.40
N ALA A 37 -12.89 -4.48 4.49
CA ALA A 37 -12.23 -3.79 3.40
C ALA A 37 -10.96 -3.12 3.94
N TYR A 38 -9.86 -3.24 3.21
CA TYR A 38 -8.53 -2.81 3.65
C TYR A 38 -7.87 -1.97 2.56
N LEU A 39 -7.34 -0.82 2.95
CA LEU A 39 -6.61 0.10 2.10
C LEU A 39 -5.23 0.33 2.74
N LEU A 40 -4.19 -0.14 2.09
CA LEU A 40 -2.80 0.01 2.53
C LEU A 40 -2.09 0.90 1.52
N ALA A 41 -1.55 2.03 1.96
CA ALA A 41 -0.75 2.92 1.14
C ALA A 41 0.70 2.86 1.61
N TYR A 42 1.58 2.39 0.75
CA TYR A 42 3.01 2.24 0.99
C TYR A 42 3.77 3.35 0.26
N THR A 43 4.74 3.96 0.93
CA THR A 43 5.60 5.00 0.35
C THR A 43 7.05 4.72 0.66
N TRP A 44 7.92 4.85 -0.35
CA TRP A 44 9.37 4.76 -0.14
C TRP A 44 9.89 5.96 0.65
N VAL A 45 10.74 5.68 1.63
CA VAL A 45 11.42 6.69 2.47
C VAL A 45 12.87 6.27 2.68
N TRP A 46 13.75 7.25 2.88
CA TRP A 46 15.20 7.09 3.09
C TRP A 46 15.89 6.26 2.01
N ASP A 47 15.33 6.27 0.80
CA ASP A 47 15.69 5.50 -0.40
C ASP A 47 15.61 3.98 -0.27
N ASN A 48 15.39 3.43 0.94
CA ASN A 48 15.52 1.99 1.19
C ASN A 48 14.52 1.41 2.20
N ALA A 49 13.61 2.23 2.74
CA ALA A 49 12.61 1.84 3.72
C ALA A 49 11.20 2.17 3.24
N LEU A 50 10.20 1.63 3.95
CA LEU A 50 8.79 1.87 3.67
C LEU A 50 8.11 2.51 4.87
N GLU A 51 7.36 3.57 4.60
CA GLU A 51 6.29 4.02 5.48
C GLU A 51 4.95 3.45 4.99
N ILE A 52 4.06 3.10 5.92
CA ILE A 52 2.73 2.57 5.61
C ILE A 52 1.64 3.35 6.33
N ARG A 53 0.57 3.66 5.61
CA ARG A 53 -0.68 4.22 6.15
C ARG A 53 -1.83 3.28 5.80
N VAL A 54 -2.57 2.86 6.82
CA VAL A 54 -3.62 1.84 6.66
C VAL A 54 -4.98 2.40 7.06
N ALA A 55 -5.99 2.12 6.25
CA ALA A 55 -7.39 2.31 6.58
C ALA A 55 -8.17 0.99 6.43
N VAL A 56 -9.18 0.83 7.27
CA VAL A 56 -10.02 -0.36 7.34
C VAL A 56 -11.49 0.04 7.37
N ALA A 57 -12.36 -0.77 6.77
CA ALA A 57 -13.81 -0.58 6.78
C ALA A 57 -14.52 -1.93 7.01
N GLY A 58 -15.73 -1.89 7.56
CA GLY A 58 -16.58 -3.07 7.67
C GLY A 58 -16.08 -4.21 8.56
N GLN A 59 -15.10 -3.96 9.46
CA GLN A 59 -14.46 -4.98 10.31
C GLN A 59 -14.56 -4.62 11.81
N PRO A 60 -15.57 -5.14 12.55
CA PRO A 60 -15.75 -4.84 13.97
C PRO A 60 -14.54 -5.21 14.84
N ALA A 61 -13.80 -6.27 14.48
CA ALA A 61 -12.59 -6.68 15.21
C ALA A 61 -11.44 -5.65 15.13
N LEU A 62 -11.54 -4.69 14.20
CA LEU A 62 -10.60 -3.59 14.01
C LEU A 62 -11.23 -2.22 14.34
N GLU A 63 -12.29 -2.22 15.15
CA GLU A 63 -12.96 -1.02 15.65
C GLU A 63 -13.64 -0.18 14.54
N CYS A 64 -14.01 -0.80 13.41
CA CYS A 64 -14.89 -0.15 12.44
C CYS A 64 -16.29 0.08 13.07
N PRO A 65 -16.92 1.24 12.82
CA PRO A 65 -18.18 1.61 13.45
C PRO A 65 -19.39 0.81 12.94
N ASP A 66 -19.27 0.21 11.76
CA ASP A 66 -20.31 -0.56 11.10
C ASP A 66 -19.70 -1.63 10.18
N LEU A 67 -20.57 -2.29 9.39
CA LEU A 67 -20.21 -3.34 8.44
C LEU A 67 -20.11 -2.82 6.99
N ASP A 68 -20.17 -1.51 6.76
CA ASP A 68 -20.10 -0.95 5.42
C ASP A 68 -18.64 -0.92 4.92
N PRO A 69 -18.30 -1.64 3.83
CA PRO A 69 -16.94 -1.66 3.28
C PRO A 69 -16.52 -0.34 2.61
N ALA A 70 -17.37 0.69 2.60
CA ALA A 70 -17.03 2.03 2.13
C ALA A 70 -16.72 3.02 3.28
N HIS A 71 -17.03 2.69 4.53
CA HIS A 71 -16.79 3.56 5.69
C HIS A 71 -15.41 3.32 6.30
N PHE A 72 -14.38 3.78 5.59
CA PHE A 72 -13.00 3.64 6.02
C PHE A 72 -12.66 4.50 7.24
N VAL A 73 -11.95 3.89 8.19
CA VAL A 73 -11.32 4.54 9.34
C VAL A 73 -9.83 4.20 9.38
N ALA A 74 -8.99 5.10 9.89
CA ALA A 74 -7.57 4.84 10.02
C ALA A 74 -7.32 3.69 11.02
N LEU A 75 -6.52 2.70 10.62
CA LEU A 75 -6.11 1.62 11.51
C LEU A 75 -5.02 2.13 12.46
N ARG A 76 -5.27 2.07 13.76
CA ARG A 76 -4.31 2.52 14.79
C ARG A 76 -3.37 1.43 15.29
N ARG A 77 -3.64 0.17 14.95
CA ARG A 77 -2.79 -0.96 15.32
C ARG A 77 -1.60 -1.07 14.36
N PRO A 78 -0.38 -1.34 14.85
CA PRO A 78 0.83 -1.43 14.00
C PRO A 78 0.87 -2.75 13.22
N ALA A 79 -0.01 -2.90 12.24
CA ALA A 79 -0.01 -4.02 11.30
C ALA A 79 0.60 -3.55 9.96
N VAL A 80 1.47 -4.38 9.38
CA VAL A 80 2.22 -4.03 8.17
C VAL A 80 1.65 -4.70 6.92
N GLY A 81 0.91 -5.81 7.05
CA GLY A 81 0.47 -6.53 5.86
C GLY A 81 -0.30 -7.82 6.11
N CYS A 82 -1.03 -8.28 5.10
CA CYS A 82 -1.73 -9.57 5.07
C CYS A 82 -0.92 -10.57 4.25
N VAL A 83 -0.95 -11.85 4.60
CA VAL A 83 -0.18 -12.91 3.90
C VAL A 83 -0.39 -12.92 2.39
N TRP A 84 -1.56 -12.49 1.91
CA TRP A 84 -1.89 -12.41 0.49
C TRP A 84 -1.27 -11.20 -0.23
N GLU A 85 -1.01 -10.10 0.49
CA GLU A 85 -0.46 -8.88 -0.10
C GLU A 85 1.06 -8.74 0.09
N LEU A 86 1.68 -9.51 1.00
CA LEU A 86 3.14 -9.57 1.14
C LEU A 86 3.88 -9.97 -0.16
N ALA A 87 3.22 -10.70 -1.05
CA ALA A 87 3.78 -11.03 -2.37
C ALA A 87 3.90 -9.80 -3.29
N VAL A 88 3.06 -8.78 -3.10
CA VAL A 88 3.18 -7.48 -3.80
C VAL A 88 4.36 -6.72 -3.24
N LEU A 89 4.54 -6.70 -1.92
CA LEU A 89 5.70 -6.06 -1.28
C LEU A 89 7.03 -6.61 -1.80
N GLU A 90 7.13 -7.92 -2.04
CA GLU A 90 8.33 -8.52 -2.64
C GLU A 90 8.61 -7.95 -4.03
N HIS A 91 7.59 -7.90 -4.90
CA HIS A 91 7.71 -7.35 -6.24
C HIS A 91 8.15 -5.88 -6.22
N GLU A 92 7.50 -5.07 -5.40
CA GLU A 92 7.77 -3.64 -5.25
C GLU A 92 9.19 -3.39 -4.76
N ARG A 93 9.63 -4.15 -3.74
CA ARG A 93 11.02 -4.12 -3.25
C ARG A 93 12.00 -4.52 -4.36
N ALA A 94 11.73 -5.57 -5.11
CA ALA A 94 12.60 -6.02 -6.19
C ALA A 94 12.68 -4.99 -7.34
N GLY A 95 11.54 -4.39 -7.71
CA GLY A 95 11.45 -3.32 -8.70
C GLY A 95 12.20 -2.07 -8.28
N TRP A 96 12.00 -1.62 -7.04
CA TRP A 96 12.72 -0.47 -6.50
C TRP A 96 14.23 -0.67 -6.51
N VAL A 97 14.73 -1.81 -6.04
CA VAL A 97 16.17 -2.12 -6.09
C VAL A 97 16.68 -2.13 -7.53
N ARG A 98 15.96 -2.78 -8.44
CA ARG A 98 16.35 -2.92 -9.85
C ARG A 98 16.45 -1.59 -10.59
N HIS A 99 15.49 -0.69 -10.36
CA HIS A 99 15.35 0.54 -11.13
C HIS A 99 15.94 1.77 -10.43
N MET A 100 15.88 1.82 -9.10
CA MET A 100 16.27 3.02 -8.34
C MET A 100 17.65 2.91 -7.69
N LEU A 101 18.01 1.74 -7.15
CA LEU A 101 19.22 1.60 -6.32
C LEU A 101 20.41 0.94 -7.03
N ALA A 102 20.17 -0.02 -7.92
CA ALA A 102 21.23 -0.76 -8.62
C ALA A 102 21.87 0.00 -9.80
N PRO A 103 21.13 0.75 -10.63
CA PRO A 103 21.70 1.46 -11.76
C PRO A 103 22.58 2.65 -11.32
N ALA A 104 23.51 3.07 -12.18
CA ALA A 104 24.34 4.26 -11.92
C ALA A 104 23.55 5.57 -11.85
N SER A 105 22.35 5.61 -12.45
CA SER A 105 21.40 6.72 -12.37
C SER A 105 20.00 6.13 -12.10
N PRO A 106 19.26 6.61 -11.08
CA PRO A 106 17.92 6.10 -10.78
C PRO A 106 16.94 6.26 -11.95
N ASP A 107 16.14 5.23 -12.21
CA ASP A 107 15.11 5.19 -13.25
C ASP A 107 13.70 5.08 -12.65
N LEU A 108 13.15 6.23 -12.22
CA LEU A 108 11.80 6.28 -11.65
C LEU A 108 10.72 5.89 -12.67
N THR A 109 10.93 6.25 -13.93
CA THR A 109 9.98 5.90 -15.00
C THR A 109 9.94 4.40 -15.22
N GLY A 110 11.10 3.73 -15.17
CA GLY A 110 11.21 2.26 -15.21
C GLY A 110 10.47 1.60 -14.05
N TYR A 111 10.64 2.12 -12.82
CA TYR A 111 9.91 1.64 -11.64
C TYR A 111 8.40 1.78 -11.79
N LEU A 112 7.90 2.96 -12.17
CA LEU A 112 6.46 3.22 -12.29
C LEU A 112 5.78 2.42 -13.41
N ASN A 113 6.54 1.94 -14.40
CA ASN A 113 6.04 1.08 -15.47
C ASN A 113 6.29 -0.42 -15.23
N ASP A 114 6.98 -0.79 -14.14
CA ASP A 114 7.19 -2.19 -13.78
C ASP A 114 5.86 -2.82 -13.36
N THR A 115 5.65 -4.06 -13.76
CA THR A 115 4.40 -4.78 -13.46
C THR A 115 4.71 -6.17 -12.99
N ARG A 116 3.97 -6.60 -11.97
CA ARG A 116 4.03 -7.98 -11.49
C ARG A 116 3.34 -8.89 -12.50
N ALA A 117 4.03 -9.93 -12.95
CA ALA A 117 3.42 -10.96 -13.79
C ALA A 117 2.21 -11.61 -13.09
N GLU A 118 1.21 -11.98 -13.88
CA GLU A 118 0.06 -12.73 -13.39
C GLU A 118 0.49 -14.09 -12.82
N GLY A 119 -0.20 -14.55 -11.78
CA GLY A 119 0.08 -15.83 -11.13
C GLY A 119 -0.32 -15.83 -9.66
N PRO A 120 -0.42 -17.03 -9.05
CA PRO A 120 -0.86 -17.17 -7.66
C PRO A 120 0.08 -16.42 -6.70
N VAL A 121 -0.50 -15.75 -5.70
CA VAL A 121 0.19 -15.09 -4.58
C VAL A 121 0.27 -15.99 -3.33
N GLY A 122 -0.08 -17.27 -3.46
CA GLY A 122 -0.06 -18.29 -2.42
C GLY A 122 -0.74 -19.57 -2.93
N ARG A 123 -0.26 -20.74 -2.50
CA ARG A 123 -0.95 -22.03 -2.65
C ARG A 123 -1.27 -22.58 -1.27
#